data_AF-A0A1F9LG64-F1
#
_entry.id   AF-A0A1F9LG64-F1
#
_cell.length_a   1.000
_cell.length_b   1.000
_cell.length_c   1.000
_cell.angle_alpha   90.00
_cell.angle_beta   90.00
_cell.angle_gamma   90.00
#
_symmetry.space_group_name_H-M   'P 1'
#
loop_
_entity.id
_entity.type
_entity.pdbx_description
1 polymer ?
#
loop_
_entity_poly.entity_id
_entity_poly.type
_entity_poly.pdbx_seq_one_letter_code
_entity_poly.pdbx_strand_id
1 'polypeptide(L)'
;MDLLLSFPLIVLALVAVAVLGTGTTNVIVAITVPMVPRCALVIRSSALSLRHTPFVEAARALGFSHWRIIFRHMLPNVMAPYLIMLTAFLGQAILLEASLSFLGLGVAEPVAAWGLMLRGAAVEFAERAPWMAIFPGLAISLSVFAFNLFGDSLRDALDPKLRVS
;
A
#
# COMPACT_ATOMS: atom_id res chain seq x y z
N MET A 1 -14.08 -12.51 0.74
CA MET A 1 -12.93 -11.66 1.12
C MET A 1 -11.82 -12.48 1.76
N ASP A 2 -12.15 -13.53 2.53
CA ASP A 2 -11.16 -14.30 3.30
C ASP A 2 -10.22 -15.16 2.44
N LEU A 3 -10.70 -15.64 1.28
CA LEU A 3 -9.87 -16.35 0.30
C LEU A 3 -8.68 -15.51 -0.19
N LEU A 4 -8.88 -14.21 -0.49
CA LEU A 4 -7.82 -13.32 -0.96
C LEU A 4 -6.75 -13.02 0.11
N LEU A 5 -7.14 -13.11 1.39
CA LEU A 5 -6.25 -12.86 2.53
C LEU A 5 -5.48 -14.11 2.97
N SER A 6 -5.92 -15.28 2.51
CA SER A 6 -5.31 -16.57 2.83
C SER A 6 -4.02 -16.80 2.03
N PHE A 7 -3.84 -16.11 0.91
CA PHE A 7 -2.65 -16.21 0.07
C PHE A 7 -1.69 -15.04 0.28
N PRO A 8 -0.37 -15.28 0.23
CA PRO A 8 0.62 -14.21 0.20
C PRO A 8 0.38 -13.28 -1.01
N LEU A 9 0.51 -11.96 -0.79
CA LEU A 9 0.25 -10.94 -1.82
C LEU A 9 1.06 -11.16 -3.11
N ILE A 10 2.33 -11.56 -2.96
CA ILE A 10 3.23 -11.88 -4.08
C ILE A 10 2.71 -13.01 -4.96
N VAL A 11 2.14 -14.06 -4.35
CA VAL A 11 1.59 -15.21 -5.08
C VAL A 11 0.37 -14.79 -5.87
N LEU A 12 -0.52 -14.04 -5.24
CA LEU A 12 -1.73 -13.57 -5.88
C LEU A 12 -1.42 -12.61 -7.04
N ALA A 13 -0.46 -11.70 -6.86
CA ALA A 13 -0.03 -10.79 -7.90
C ALA A 13 0.63 -11.53 -9.07
N LEU A 14 1.45 -12.55 -8.80
CA LEU A 14 2.07 -13.38 -9.82
C LEU A 14 1.03 -14.14 -10.65
N VAL A 15 0.03 -14.76 -10.01
CA VAL A 15 -1.07 -15.43 -10.70
C VAL A 15 -1.89 -14.43 -11.52
N ALA A 16 -2.20 -13.26 -10.96
CA ALA A 16 -2.96 -12.23 -11.67
C ALA A 16 -2.23 -11.77 -12.94
N VAL A 17 -0.93 -11.49 -12.85
CA VAL A 17 -0.13 -11.11 -14.02
C VAL A 17 0.04 -12.27 -15.00
N ALA A 18 0.21 -13.51 -14.54
CA ALA A 18 0.31 -14.68 -15.41
C ALA A 18 -0.96 -14.88 -16.25
N VAL A 19 -2.13 -14.51 -15.72
CA VAL A 19 -3.41 -14.57 -16.43
C VAL A 19 -3.64 -13.33 -17.31
N LEU A 20 -3.34 -12.13 -16.81
CA LEU A 20 -3.60 -10.86 -17.51
C LEU A 20 -2.55 -10.54 -18.58
N GLY A 21 -1.36 -11.13 -18.49
CA GLY A 21 -0.19 -10.78 -19.29
C GLY A 21 0.63 -9.65 -18.68
N THR A 22 1.85 -9.50 -19.17
CA THR A 22 2.79 -8.44 -18.74
C THR A 22 2.35 -7.06 -19.23
N GLY A 23 2.73 -6.02 -18.51
CA GLY A 23 2.42 -4.63 -18.87
C GLY A 23 2.13 -3.74 -17.66
N THR A 24 2.42 -2.45 -17.77
CA THR A 24 2.33 -1.48 -16.66
C THR A 24 0.95 -1.47 -16.01
N THR A 25 -0.12 -1.38 -16.82
CA THR A 25 -1.49 -1.36 -16.32
C THR A 25 -1.87 -2.66 -15.62
N ASN A 26 -1.49 -3.79 -16.19
CA ASN A 26 -1.81 -5.10 -15.64
C ASN A 26 -1.11 -5.34 -14.30
N VAL A 27 0.15 -4.92 -14.19
CA VAL A 27 0.92 -4.97 -12.94
C VAL A 27 0.28 -4.07 -11.87
N ILE A 28 -0.11 -2.84 -12.24
CA ILE A 28 -0.81 -1.92 -11.31
C ILE A 28 -2.11 -2.57 -10.81
N VAL A 29 -2.93 -3.14 -11.70
CA VAL A 29 -4.18 -3.81 -11.31
C VAL A 29 -3.91 -5.04 -10.45
N ALA A 30 -2.93 -5.87 -10.82
CA ALA A 30 -2.55 -7.08 -10.11
C ALA A 30 -2.05 -6.80 -8.68
N ILE A 31 -1.44 -5.63 -8.45
CA ILE A 31 -0.98 -5.19 -7.12
C ILE A 31 -2.11 -4.55 -6.32
N THR A 32 -2.89 -3.66 -6.94
CA THR A 32 -3.87 -2.80 -6.23
C THR A 32 -5.15 -3.54 -5.86
N VAL A 33 -5.70 -4.37 -6.74
CA VAL A 33 -6.96 -5.10 -6.49
C VAL A 33 -6.89 -5.96 -5.23
N PRO A 34 -5.82 -6.74 -4.99
CA PRO A 34 -5.66 -7.50 -3.76
C PRO A 34 -5.53 -6.68 -2.47
N MET A 35 -5.08 -5.43 -2.58
CA MET A 35 -4.92 -4.55 -1.42
C MET A 35 -6.25 -3.96 -0.95
N VAL A 36 -7.23 -3.77 -1.87
CA VAL A 36 -8.56 -3.24 -1.55
C VAL A 36 -9.25 -3.95 -0.36
N PRO A 37 -9.39 -5.29 -0.33
CA PRO A 37 -10.05 -5.97 0.79
C PRO A 37 -9.33 -5.78 2.12
N ARG A 38 -7.99 -5.71 2.11
CA ARG A 38 -7.18 -5.43 3.32
C ARG A 38 -7.53 -4.05 3.87
N CYS A 39 -7.55 -3.05 2.99
CA CYS A 39 -7.93 -1.70 3.38
C CYS A 39 -9.36 -1.62 3.90
N ALA A 40 -10.30 -2.22 3.17
CA ALA A 40 -11.72 -2.18 3.50
C ALA A 40 -12.04 -2.80 4.86
N LEU A 41 -11.35 -3.88 5.24
CA LEU A 41 -11.54 -4.52 6.54
C LEU A 41 -11.09 -3.64 7.70
N VAL A 42 -9.93 -2.98 7.58
CA VAL A 42 -9.41 -2.06 8.60
C VAL A 42 -10.33 -0.85 8.74
N ILE A 43 -10.72 -0.22 7.62
CA ILE A 43 -11.65 0.91 7.63
C ILE A 43 -12.98 0.50 8.26
N ARG A 44 -13.50 -0.69 7.91
CA ARG A 44 -14.76 -1.21 8.47
C ARG A 44 -14.66 -1.46 9.96
N SER A 45 -13.55 -2.02 10.46
CA SER A 45 -13.36 -2.26 11.89
C SER A 45 -13.26 -0.94 12.66
N SER A 46 -12.50 0.04 12.13
CA SER A 46 -12.43 1.40 12.71
C SER A 46 -13.80 2.10 12.70
N ALA A 47 -14.52 2.04 11.59
CA ALA A 47 -15.86 2.64 11.48
C ALA A 47 -16.88 2.00 12.44
N LEU A 48 -16.81 0.68 12.62
CA LEU A 48 -17.66 -0.02 13.58
C LEU A 48 -17.31 0.38 15.01
N SER A 49 -16.02 0.47 15.35
CA SER A 49 -15.57 0.96 16.66
C SER A 49 -16.07 2.38 16.94
N LEU A 50 -16.04 3.26 15.93
CA LEU A 50 -16.53 4.63 16.06
C LEU A 50 -18.05 4.72 16.23
N ARG A 51 -18.81 3.80 15.63
CA ARG A 51 -20.27 3.80 15.69
C ARG A 51 -20.81 3.67 17.12
N HIS A 52 -20.05 3.04 18.02
CA HIS A 52 -20.42 2.83 19.43
C HIS A 52 -19.84 3.89 20.38
N THR A 53 -19.36 5.01 19.87
CA THR A 53 -18.78 6.07 20.71
C THR A 53 -19.84 7.04 21.23
N PRO A 54 -19.66 7.62 22.44
CA PRO A 54 -20.64 8.50 23.06
C PRO A 54 -20.98 9.74 22.23
N PHE A 55 -20.02 10.27 21.45
CA PHE A 55 -20.25 11.44 20.61
C PHE A 55 -21.16 11.12 19.40
N VAL A 56 -21.10 9.91 18.86
CA VAL A 56 -22.00 9.47 17.78
C VAL A 56 -23.41 9.25 18.32
N GLU A 57 -23.54 8.67 19.52
CA GLU A 57 -24.82 8.47 20.19
C GLU A 57 -25.48 9.80 20.58
N ALA A 58 -24.71 10.74 21.15
CA ALA A 58 -25.19 12.09 21.44
C ALA A 58 -25.61 12.85 20.18
N ALA A 59 -24.83 12.76 19.09
CA ALA A 59 -25.20 13.37 17.82
C ALA A 59 -26.50 12.80 17.25
N ARG A 60 -26.75 11.50 17.42
CA ARG A 60 -28.02 10.87 17.03
C ARG A 60 -29.17 11.32 17.94
N ALA A 61 -28.95 11.44 19.24
CA ALA A 61 -29.95 11.92 20.19
C ALA A 61 -30.35 13.39 19.92
N LEU A 62 -29.43 14.20 19.41
CA LEU A 62 -29.67 15.57 18.96
C LEU A 62 -30.36 15.68 17.58
N GLY A 63 -30.71 14.55 16.96
CA GLY A 63 -31.46 14.53 15.69
C GLY A 63 -30.63 14.82 14.43
N PHE A 64 -29.29 14.72 14.49
CA PHE A 64 -28.48 14.89 13.29
C PHE A 64 -28.71 13.76 12.27
N SER A 65 -28.70 14.12 10.98
CA SER A 65 -28.83 13.14 9.89
C SER A 65 -27.61 12.22 9.80
N HIS A 66 -27.84 10.97 9.38
CA HIS A 66 -26.79 9.96 9.20
C HIS A 66 -25.63 10.47 8.32
N TRP A 67 -25.94 11.16 7.22
CA TRP A 67 -24.92 11.75 6.34
C TRP A 67 -24.04 12.78 7.03
N ARG A 68 -24.64 13.66 7.85
CA ARG A 68 -23.87 14.65 8.62
C ARG A 68 -22.95 13.95 9.62
N ILE A 69 -23.43 12.91 10.30
CA ILE A 69 -22.62 12.14 11.26
C ILE A 69 -21.45 11.46 10.54
N ILE A 70 -21.69 10.83 9.39
CA ILE A 70 -20.66 10.15 8.61
C ILE A 70 -19.58 11.13 8.16
N PHE A 71 -19.94 12.20 7.42
CA PHE A 71 -18.94 13.09 6.83
C PHE A 71 -18.26 14.02 7.83
N ARG A 72 -18.97 14.47 8.88
CA ARG A 72 -18.43 15.42 9.86
C ARG A 72 -17.68 14.75 11.00
N HIS A 73 -18.14 13.56 11.44
CA HIS A 73 -17.64 12.93 12.65
C HIS A 73 -16.93 11.60 12.39
N MET A 74 -17.46 10.72 11.53
CA MET A 74 -16.82 9.42 11.30
C MET A 74 -15.66 9.50 10.31
N LEU A 75 -15.84 10.18 9.17
CA LEU A 75 -14.87 10.23 8.08
C LEU A 75 -13.52 10.80 8.55
N PRO A 76 -13.42 11.96 9.23
CA PRO A 76 -12.12 12.49 9.65
C PRO A 76 -11.36 11.54 10.59
N ASN A 77 -12.08 10.83 11.46
CA ASN A 77 -11.48 9.89 12.39
C ASN A 77 -11.01 8.59 11.72
N VAL A 78 -11.71 8.11 10.70
CA VAL A 78 -11.29 6.91 9.95
C VAL A 78 -10.26 7.24 8.86
N MET A 79 -10.16 8.52 8.46
CA MET A 79 -9.15 8.95 7.50
C MET A 79 -7.73 8.88 8.05
N ALA A 80 -7.53 9.14 9.34
CA ALA A 80 -6.23 8.99 9.97
C ALA A 80 -5.64 7.56 9.82
N PRO A 81 -6.31 6.48 10.27
CA PRO A 81 -5.80 5.12 10.06
C PRO A 81 -5.73 4.72 8.59
N TYR A 82 -6.62 5.25 7.73
CA TYR A 82 -6.55 4.99 6.28
C TYR A 82 -5.27 5.57 5.65
N LEU A 83 -4.92 6.82 5.96
CA LEU A 83 -3.74 7.48 5.42
C LEU A 83 -2.45 6.80 5.88
N ILE A 84 -2.38 6.38 7.15
CA ILE A 84 -1.26 5.62 7.71
C ILE A 84 -1.10 4.27 6.99
N MET A 85 -2.21 3.58 6.73
CA MET A 85 -2.17 2.30 6.03
C MET A 85 -1.81 2.46 4.55
N LEU A 86 -2.26 3.55 3.91
CA LEU A 86 -1.95 3.86 2.52
C LEU A 86 -0.44 4.04 2.31
N THR A 87 0.25 4.74 3.21
CA THR A 87 1.71 4.93 3.14
C THR A 87 2.47 3.62 3.33
N ALA A 88 2.05 2.78 4.27
CA ALA A 88 2.62 1.45 4.45
C ALA A 88 2.42 0.56 3.20
N PHE A 89 1.25 0.63 2.57
CA PHE A 89 0.99 -0.13 1.34
C PHE A 89 1.81 0.35 0.14
N LEU A 90 2.13 1.64 0.05
CA LEU A 90 3.00 2.14 -1.02
C LEU A 90 4.39 1.47 -0.99
N GLY A 91 5.00 1.33 0.19
CA GLY A 91 6.28 0.63 0.32
C GLY A 91 6.19 -0.84 -0.12
N GLN A 92 5.12 -1.53 0.27
CA GLN A 92 4.87 -2.91 -0.16
C GLN A 92 4.62 -3.02 -1.67
N ALA A 93 3.91 -2.06 -2.27
CA ALA A 93 3.64 -2.02 -3.69
C ALA A 93 4.91 -1.83 -4.52
N ILE A 94 5.84 -0.96 -4.08
CA ILE A 94 7.14 -0.75 -4.74
C ILE A 94 7.96 -2.04 -4.72
N LEU A 95 8.08 -2.70 -3.55
CA LEU A 95 8.80 -3.97 -3.44
C LEU A 95 8.19 -5.06 -4.32
N LEU A 96 6.86 -5.11 -4.37
CA LEU A 96 6.12 -6.09 -5.15
C LEU A 96 6.29 -5.87 -6.66
N GLU A 97 6.18 -4.63 -7.13
CA GLU A 97 6.44 -4.25 -8.52
C GLU A 97 7.88 -4.62 -8.90
N ALA A 98 8.87 -4.24 -8.08
CA ALA A 98 10.26 -4.54 -8.33
C ALA A 98 10.52 -6.06 -8.38
N SER A 99 9.86 -6.84 -7.51
CA SER A 99 9.95 -8.30 -7.50
C SER A 99 9.36 -8.91 -8.77
N LEU A 100 8.19 -8.45 -9.22
CA LEU A 100 7.55 -8.91 -10.45
C LEU A 100 8.39 -8.54 -11.69
N SER A 101 8.89 -7.31 -11.75
CA SER A 101 9.79 -6.83 -12.81
C SER A 101 11.10 -7.62 -12.85
N PHE A 102 11.66 -7.96 -11.68
CA PHE A 102 12.83 -8.83 -11.58
C PHE A 102 12.57 -10.26 -12.08
N LEU A 103 11.36 -10.80 -11.81
CA LEU A 103 10.92 -12.10 -12.34
C LEU A 103 10.53 -12.06 -13.82
N GLY A 104 10.58 -10.89 -14.47
CA GLY A 104 10.20 -10.73 -15.87
C GLY A 104 8.70 -10.68 -16.13
N LEU A 105 7.90 -10.58 -15.07
CA LEU A 105 6.45 -10.47 -15.12
C LEU A 105 5.98 -9.02 -14.95
N GLY A 106 6.89 -8.11 -14.59
CA GLY A 106 6.55 -6.71 -14.38
C GLY A 106 6.46 -5.89 -15.66
N VAL A 107 6.97 -4.67 -15.58
CA VAL A 107 6.91 -3.74 -16.71
C VAL A 107 7.91 -4.18 -17.79
N ALA A 108 7.51 -4.07 -19.06
CA ALA A 108 8.37 -4.38 -20.19
C ALA A 108 9.16 -3.15 -20.67
N GLU A 109 10.29 -3.40 -21.32
CA GLU A 109 11.04 -2.42 -22.11
C GLU A 109 10.07 -1.66 -23.04
N PRO A 110 10.10 -0.31 -23.17
CA PRO A 110 11.17 0.65 -22.84
C PRO A 110 11.02 1.40 -21.51
N VAL A 111 10.13 0.95 -20.61
CA VAL A 111 9.92 1.66 -19.34
C VAL A 111 11.08 1.35 -18.39
N ALA A 112 11.75 2.40 -17.91
CA ALA A 112 12.82 2.28 -16.93
C ALA A 112 12.27 1.87 -15.55
N ALA A 113 12.11 0.57 -15.32
CA ALA A 113 11.71 -0.02 -14.04
C ALA A 113 12.93 -0.55 -13.27
N TRP A 114 13.10 -0.15 -12.01
CA TRP A 114 14.27 -0.56 -11.20
C TRP A 114 14.38 -2.07 -11.03
N GLY A 115 13.24 -2.78 -10.90
CA GLY A 115 13.23 -4.25 -10.84
C GLY A 115 13.70 -4.91 -12.14
N LEU A 116 13.38 -4.32 -13.30
CA LEU A 116 13.83 -4.81 -14.60
C LEU A 116 15.33 -4.59 -14.80
N MET A 117 15.86 -3.44 -14.33
CA MET A 117 17.29 -3.13 -14.34
C MET A 117 18.11 -4.15 -13.53
N LEU A 118 17.55 -4.66 -12.43
CA LEU A 118 18.16 -5.72 -11.62
C LEU A 118 18.13 -7.10 -12.30
N ARG A 119 17.23 -7.34 -13.26
CA ARG A 119 17.16 -8.65 -13.95
C ARG A 119 18.21 -8.78 -15.05
N GLY A 120 18.32 -7.77 -15.91
CA GLY A 120 19.21 -7.81 -17.08
C GLY A 120 20.65 -7.43 -16.73
N ALA A 121 20.87 -6.14 -16.53
CA ALA A 121 22.20 -5.57 -16.37
C ALA A 121 22.97 -6.10 -15.16
N ALA A 122 22.29 -6.33 -14.04
CA ALA A 122 22.92 -6.78 -12.81
C ALA A 122 23.38 -8.24 -12.87
N VAL A 123 22.67 -9.13 -13.57
CA VAL A 123 23.02 -10.55 -13.68
C VAL A 123 24.08 -10.77 -14.75
N GLU A 124 23.96 -10.08 -15.88
CA GLU A 124 24.85 -10.26 -17.04
C GLU A 124 26.21 -9.56 -16.88
N PHE A 125 26.24 -8.42 -16.16
CA PHE A 125 27.46 -7.64 -15.93
C PHE A 125 27.88 -7.61 -14.46
N ALA A 126 27.40 -8.53 -13.61
CA ALA A 126 27.74 -8.60 -12.19
C ALA A 126 29.26 -8.49 -11.92
N GLU A 127 30.07 -9.20 -12.70
CA GLU A 127 31.53 -9.26 -12.54
C GLU A 127 32.27 -8.06 -13.14
N ARG A 128 31.66 -7.36 -14.11
CA ARG A 128 32.29 -6.24 -14.85
C ARG A 128 31.81 -4.86 -14.41
N ALA A 129 30.58 -4.75 -13.95
CA ALA A 129 29.90 -3.50 -13.65
C ALA A 129 28.91 -3.67 -12.46
N PRO A 130 29.40 -3.97 -11.24
CA PRO A 130 28.54 -4.21 -10.07
C PRO A 130 27.67 -3.01 -9.69
N TRP A 131 28.06 -1.79 -10.09
CA TRP A 131 27.26 -0.58 -9.88
C TRP A 131 25.87 -0.65 -10.54
N MET A 132 25.73 -1.38 -11.65
CA MET A 132 24.45 -1.55 -12.34
C MET A 132 23.41 -2.29 -11.49
N ALA A 133 23.85 -3.11 -10.52
CA ALA A 133 23.00 -3.76 -9.53
C ALA A 133 22.78 -2.87 -8.29
N ILE A 134 23.84 -2.19 -7.85
CA ILE A 134 23.83 -1.42 -6.60
C ILE A 134 22.90 -0.20 -6.71
N PHE A 135 22.94 0.56 -7.81
CA PHE A 135 22.13 1.77 -7.94
C PHE A 135 20.62 1.50 -7.90
N PRO A 136 20.05 0.58 -8.71
CA PRO A 136 18.63 0.28 -8.64
C PRO A 136 18.22 -0.34 -7.29
N GLY A 137 19.06 -1.22 -6.72
CA GLY A 137 18.80 -1.81 -5.40
C GLY A 137 18.76 -0.77 -4.28
N LEU A 138 19.68 0.20 -4.32
CA LEU A 138 19.73 1.30 -3.36
C LEU A 138 18.57 2.27 -3.58
N ALA A 139 18.19 2.56 -4.83
CA ALA A 139 17.03 3.39 -5.14
C ALA A 139 15.72 2.78 -4.61
N ILE A 140 15.50 1.48 -4.81
CA ILE A 140 14.34 0.76 -4.24
C ILE A 140 14.38 0.83 -2.71
N SER A 141 15.52 0.48 -2.11
CA SER A 141 15.66 0.43 -0.65
C SER A 141 15.43 1.80 -0.01
N LEU A 142 16.02 2.85 -0.58
CA LEU A 142 15.86 4.23 -0.09
C LEU A 142 14.42 4.72 -0.26
N SER A 143 13.77 4.40 -1.39
CA SER A 143 12.37 4.76 -1.63
C SER A 143 11.44 4.10 -0.61
N VAL A 144 11.60 2.79 -0.41
CA VAL A 144 10.82 2.02 0.56
C VAL A 144 11.07 2.53 1.97
N PHE A 145 12.32 2.79 2.32
CA PHE A 145 12.68 3.36 3.62
C PHE A 145 12.05 4.74 3.84
N ALA A 146 12.13 5.63 2.85
CA ALA A 146 11.52 6.96 2.90
C ALA A 146 9.99 6.90 3.07
N PHE A 147 9.30 6.03 2.33
CA PHE A 147 7.86 5.87 2.45
C PHE A 147 7.44 5.25 3.79
N ASN A 148 8.21 4.30 4.33
CA ASN A 148 7.95 3.76 5.66
C ASN A 148 8.16 4.81 6.74
N LEU A 149 9.27 5.55 6.71
CA LEU A 149 9.55 6.64 7.66
C LEU A 149 8.50 7.75 7.56
N PHE A 150 8.06 8.09 6.35
CA PHE A 150 6.96 9.02 6.12
C PHE A 150 5.66 8.50 6.72
N GLY A 151 5.37 7.21 6.58
CA GLY A 151 4.21 6.58 7.20
C GLY A 151 4.24 6.61 8.71
N ASP A 152 5.39 6.33 9.32
CA ASP A 152 5.58 6.42 10.78
C ASP A 152 5.47 7.86 11.27
N SER A 153 6.08 8.83 10.57
CA SER A 153 5.96 10.25 10.91
C SER A 153 4.52 10.75 10.78
N LEU A 154 3.80 10.29 9.76
CA LEU A 154 2.39 10.61 9.54
C LEU A 154 1.53 9.97 10.64
N ARG A 155 1.85 8.75 11.05
CA ARG A 155 1.22 8.09 12.20
C ARG A 155 1.43 8.90 13.47
N ASP A 156 2.65 9.33 13.76
CA ASP A 156 2.96 10.11 14.96
C ASP A 156 2.24 11.47 14.95
N ALA A 157 2.16 12.13 13.80
CA ALA A 157 1.44 13.40 13.65
C ALA A 157 -0.09 13.25 13.79
N LEU A 158 -0.64 12.10 13.37
CA LEU A 158 -2.07 11.82 13.40
C LEU A 158 -2.52 11.05 14.66
N ASP A 159 -1.60 10.50 15.46
CA ASP A 159 -1.94 9.80 16.69
C ASP A 159 -2.45 10.81 17.75
N PRO A 160 -3.74 10.76 18.12
CA PRO A 160 -4.32 11.70 19.08
C PRO A 160 -3.73 11.55 20.48
N LYS A 161 -3.09 10.42 20.80
CA LYS A 161 -2.59 10.11 22.14
C LYS A 161 -1.41 10.96 22.58
N LEU A 162 -0.66 11.56 21.64
CA LEU A 162 0.46 12.46 21.95
C LEU A 162 0.02 13.88 22.33
N ARG A 163 -1.26 14.21 22.20
CA ARG A 163 -1.80 15.54 22.57
C ARG A 163 -2.31 15.64 24.02
N VAL A 164 -2.22 14.57 24.82
CA VAL A 164 -2.82 14.51 26.16
C VAL A 164 -1.77 14.32 27.27
N SER A 165 -0.50 14.67 27.03
CA SER A 165 0.52 14.70 28.09
C SER A 165 1.15 16.06 28.25
#